data_AF-A0AAD4TK28-F1
#
_entry.id   AF-A0AAD4TK28-F1
#
_cell.length_a   1.000
_cell.length_b   1.000
_cell.length_c   1.000
_cell.angle_alpha   90.00
_cell.angle_beta   90.00
_cell.angle_gamma   90.00
#
_symmetry.space_group_name_H-M   'P 1'
#
loop_
_entity.id
_entity.type
_entity.pdbx_description
1 polymer ?
#
loop_
_entity_poly.entity_id
_entity_poly.type
_entity_poly.pdbx_seq_one_letter_code
_entity_poly.pdbx_strand_id
1 'polypeptide(L)'
;MSLQEQLARFKQQQQEKCQSTLSRSAPRFATSSSIAAKAPAVKFSNDTERLLHINSIRKAPTGAQMKRVIGLLYETKEAFTAEQIYEACYVDVIKNRNVFYGLTNNAKVFYDGKYFSYKPTHDIKNKTELLAYILKFPEGKSIIDLKDAYPAAMEDLQALKSSGDIWLLSKFDSQEDVAYPNNPKIAITVDDELQQRTQGIELLPNMTGNAIARADCQKFKFHPRV
;
A
#
# COMPACT_ATOMS: atom_id res chain seq x y z
N MET A 1 43.99 -23.80 20.56
CA MET A 1 43.41 -22.52 21.04
C MET A 1 42.12 -22.27 20.26
N SER A 2 41.01 -22.12 20.96
CA SER A 2 39.65 -22.00 20.39
C SER A 2 39.46 -20.64 19.72
N LEU A 3 38.73 -20.59 18.60
CA LEU A 3 38.37 -19.35 17.87
C LEU A 3 37.72 -18.30 18.79
N GLN A 4 36.99 -18.77 19.82
CA GLN A 4 36.36 -17.94 20.84
C GLN A 4 37.39 -17.14 21.64
N GLU A 5 38.56 -17.72 21.88
CA GLU A 5 39.63 -17.13 22.67
C GLU A 5 40.37 -16.05 21.87
N GLN A 6 40.51 -16.25 20.55
CA GLN A 6 41.07 -15.22 19.65
C GLN A 6 40.16 -14.00 19.57
N LEU A 7 38.84 -14.18 19.52
CA LEU A 7 37.87 -13.08 19.55
C LEU A 7 37.90 -12.31 20.87
N ALA A 8 38.03 -13.01 22.01
CA ALA A 8 38.13 -12.38 23.31
C ALA A 8 39.40 -11.50 23.41
N ARG A 9 40.55 -12.02 22.97
CA ARG A 9 41.81 -11.26 22.96
C ARG A 9 41.77 -10.06 22.01
N PHE A 10 41.12 -10.19 20.85
CA PHE A 10 40.97 -9.08 19.91
C PHE A 10 40.13 -7.94 20.49
N LYS A 11 39.01 -8.26 21.16
CA LYS A 11 38.18 -7.25 21.86
C LYS A 11 38.95 -6.57 22.98
N GLN A 12 39.69 -7.34 23.78
CA GLN A 12 40.49 -6.80 24.88
C GLN A 12 41.58 -5.85 24.39
N GLN A 13 42.29 -6.21 23.30
CA GLN A 13 43.28 -5.33 22.68
C GLN A 13 42.69 -4.03 22.11
N GLN A 14 41.46 -4.05 21.59
CA GLN A 14 40.82 -2.81 21.14
C GLN A 14 40.48 -1.90 22.32
N GLN A 15 40.02 -2.45 23.44
CA GLN A 15 39.65 -1.67 24.62
C GLN A 15 40.86 -1.00 25.29
N GLU A 16 42.01 -1.69 25.35
CA GLU A 16 43.27 -1.13 25.87
C GLU A 16 43.85 -0.02 24.95
N LYS A 17 43.69 -0.16 23.62
CA LYS A 17 44.09 0.89 22.66
C LYS A 17 43.23 2.15 22.77
N CYS A 18 41.93 2.01 23.07
CA CYS A 18 41.04 3.14 23.31
C CYS A 18 41.35 3.87 24.63
N GLN A 19 41.80 3.15 25.65
CA GLN A 19 42.19 3.78 26.93
C GLN A 19 43.57 4.45 26.86
N SER A 20 44.53 3.85 26.17
CA SER A 20 45.88 4.42 26.03
C SER A 20 45.94 5.69 25.17
N THR A 21 44.94 5.94 24.32
CA THR A 21 44.82 7.18 23.54
C THR A 21 44.15 8.33 24.30
N LEU A 22 43.45 8.06 25.41
CA LEU A 22 42.83 9.07 26.28
C LEU A 22 43.77 9.63 27.37
N SER A 23 44.93 9.02 27.59
CA SER A 23 45.88 9.45 28.64
C SER A 23 46.97 10.43 28.16
N ARG A 24 46.97 10.82 26.87
CA ARG A 24 48.03 11.65 26.28
C ARG A 24 47.48 12.94 25.66
N SER A 25 46.75 13.73 26.44
CA SER A 25 46.65 15.18 26.25
C SER A 25 45.95 15.82 27.45
N ALA A 26 46.73 16.44 28.32
CA ALA A 26 46.22 17.38 29.32
C ALA A 26 46.63 18.80 28.89
N PRO A 27 45.72 19.70 28.54
CA PRO A 27 45.98 21.12 28.67
C PRO A 27 45.64 21.51 30.12
N ARG A 28 46.63 22.07 30.82
CA ARG A 28 46.39 22.80 32.08
C ARG A 28 45.79 24.14 31.71
N PHE A 29 44.51 24.35 31.98
CA PHE A 29 43.95 25.70 32.12
C PHE A 29 43.09 25.79 33.37
N ALA A 30 43.31 26.91 34.05
CA ALA A 30 42.89 27.20 35.40
C ALA A 30 41.37 27.43 35.51
N THR A 31 40.92 27.26 36.76
CA THR A 31 39.61 27.53 37.34
C THR A 31 38.95 28.85 36.91
N SER A 32 37.68 28.78 36.51
CA SER A 32 36.66 29.79 36.86
C SER A 32 35.23 29.27 36.63
N SER A 33 34.50 29.14 37.74
CA SER A 33 33.07 29.44 37.95
C SER A 33 31.99 28.90 36.98
N SER A 34 31.31 27.85 37.44
CA SER A 34 29.84 27.72 37.56
C SER A 34 28.94 28.44 36.54
N ILE A 35 28.49 27.72 35.51
CA ILE A 35 27.09 27.72 35.06
C ILE A 35 26.75 26.28 34.65
N ALA A 36 26.15 25.52 35.57
CA ALA A 36 25.58 24.21 35.28
C ALA A 36 24.29 24.38 34.47
N ALA A 37 24.44 24.64 33.17
CA ALA A 37 23.35 24.42 32.23
C ALA A 37 23.08 22.90 32.20
N LYS A 38 21.88 22.51 32.63
CA LYS A 38 21.35 21.15 32.44
C LYS A 38 21.31 20.86 30.95
N ALA A 39 22.43 20.37 30.40
CA ALA A 39 22.41 19.67 29.13
C ALA A 39 21.55 18.41 29.34
N PRO A 40 20.52 18.16 28.52
CA PRO A 40 19.77 16.92 28.61
C PRO A 40 20.77 15.78 28.43
N ALA A 41 20.73 14.81 29.35
CA ALA A 41 21.53 13.60 29.25
C ALA A 41 21.20 12.92 27.91
N VAL A 42 22.08 13.12 26.92
CA VAL A 42 21.97 12.51 25.59
C VAL A 42 22.06 11.01 25.80
N LYS A 43 20.92 10.33 25.64
CA LYS A 43 20.82 8.87 25.76
C LYS A 43 21.52 8.26 24.54
N PHE A 44 22.84 8.13 24.65
CA PHE A 44 23.78 7.65 23.62
C PHE A 44 23.33 6.37 22.88
N SER A 45 22.54 5.52 23.53
CA SER A 45 21.97 4.30 22.92
C SER A 45 21.02 4.61 21.75
N ASN A 46 20.15 5.60 21.88
CA ASN A 46 19.14 5.89 20.86
C ASN A 46 19.77 6.47 19.58
N ASP A 47 20.82 7.28 19.72
CA ASP A 47 21.52 7.88 18.59
C ASP A 47 22.31 6.83 17.80
N THR A 48 22.90 5.85 18.49
CA THR A 48 23.64 4.76 17.83
C THR A 48 22.70 3.89 16.98
N GLU A 49 21.55 3.52 17.52
CA GLU A 49 20.55 2.70 16.81
C GLU A 49 19.98 3.45 15.59
N ARG A 50 19.67 4.74 15.74
CA ARG A 50 19.20 5.58 14.63
C ARG A 50 20.23 5.67 13.51
N LEU A 51 21.51 5.89 13.85
CA LEU A 51 22.59 5.97 12.87
C LEU A 51 22.81 4.63 12.15
N LEU A 52 22.71 3.50 12.87
CA LEU A 52 22.77 2.16 12.28
C LEU A 52 21.61 1.92 11.30
N HIS A 53 20.39 2.34 11.66
CA HIS A 53 19.22 2.24 10.78
C HIS A 53 19.41 3.06 9.50
N ILE A 54 19.86 4.32 9.62
CA ILE A 54 20.16 5.19 8.47
C ILE A 54 21.23 4.56 7.58
N ASN A 55 22.29 4.01 8.18
CA ASN A 55 23.36 3.36 7.43
C ASN A 55 22.84 2.12 6.67
N SER A 56 21.98 1.33 7.31
CA SER A 56 21.32 0.18 6.71
C SER A 56 20.48 0.58 5.49
N ILE A 57 19.70 1.67 5.60
CA ILE A 57 18.89 2.19 4.48
C ILE A 57 19.79 2.63 3.31
N ARG A 58 20.86 3.37 3.59
CA ARG A 58 21.76 3.89 2.54
C ARG A 58 22.54 2.80 1.82
N LYS A 59 22.85 1.72 2.51
CA LYS A 59 23.52 0.53 1.93
C LYS A 59 22.54 -0.45 1.31
N ALA A 60 21.23 -0.24 1.46
CA ALA A 60 20.24 -1.11 0.85
C ALA A 60 20.33 -1.05 -0.68
N PRO A 61 19.97 -2.14 -1.39
CA PRO A 61 19.92 -2.15 -2.85
C PRO A 61 19.02 -1.02 -3.39
N THR A 62 19.33 -0.52 -4.58
CA THR A 62 18.59 0.57 -5.24
C THR A 62 17.07 0.33 -5.24
N GLY A 63 16.63 -0.89 -5.58
CA GLY A 63 15.21 -1.22 -5.60
C GLY A 63 14.52 -1.11 -4.23
N ALA A 64 15.23 -1.41 -3.13
CA ALA A 64 14.70 -1.27 -1.78
C ALA A 64 14.57 0.21 -1.38
N GLN A 65 15.54 1.04 -1.76
CA GLN A 65 15.47 2.49 -1.56
C GLN A 65 14.30 3.09 -2.34
N MET A 66 14.14 2.71 -3.61
CA MET A 66 13.00 3.13 -4.45
C MET A 66 11.66 2.72 -3.86
N LYS A 67 11.52 1.46 -3.41
CA LYS A 67 10.29 0.96 -2.79
C LYS A 67 9.91 1.78 -1.55
N ARG A 68 10.89 2.18 -0.73
CA ARG A 68 10.64 3.02 0.45
C ARG A 68 10.15 4.41 0.07
N VAL A 69 10.76 5.06 -0.93
CA VAL A 69 10.29 6.36 -1.42
C VAL A 69 8.88 6.26 -2.01
N ILE A 70 8.61 5.24 -2.83
CA ILE A 70 7.28 5.02 -3.42
C ILE A 70 6.24 4.77 -2.32
N GLY A 71 6.60 4.02 -1.28
CA GLY A 71 5.73 3.79 -0.11
C GLY A 71 5.36 5.10 0.59
N LEU A 72 6.34 5.98 0.84
CA LEU A 72 6.09 7.31 1.40
C LEU A 72 5.11 8.12 0.54
N LEU A 73 5.35 8.18 -0.78
CA LEU A 73 4.49 8.91 -1.72
C LEU A 73 3.08 8.31 -1.79
N TYR A 74 2.97 6.98 -1.68
CA TYR A 74 1.69 6.27 -1.69
C TYR A 74 0.86 6.55 -0.43
N GLU A 75 1.48 6.53 0.75
CA GLU A 75 0.79 6.75 2.02
C GLU A 75 0.33 8.20 2.20
N THR A 76 1.18 9.14 1.81
CA THR A 76 0.92 10.58 1.97
C THR A 76 0.09 11.16 0.83
N LYS A 77 0.19 10.60 -0.38
CA LYS A 77 -0.40 11.14 -1.63
C LYS A 77 -0.02 12.61 -1.91
N GLU A 78 1.07 13.08 -1.31
CA GLU A 78 1.59 14.44 -1.47
C GLU A 78 2.83 14.47 -2.36
N ALA A 79 3.19 15.67 -2.81
CA ALA A 79 4.37 15.90 -3.62
C ALA A 79 5.55 16.32 -2.74
N PHE A 80 6.65 15.59 -2.79
CA PHE A 80 7.83 15.84 -1.96
C PHE A 80 9.04 16.30 -2.77
N THR A 81 9.85 17.18 -2.18
CA THR A 81 11.18 17.48 -2.71
C THR A 81 12.16 16.36 -2.34
N ALA A 82 13.29 16.29 -3.05
CA ALA A 82 14.34 15.33 -2.72
C ALA A 82 14.88 15.50 -1.28
N GLU A 83 14.87 16.73 -0.75
CA GLU A 83 15.29 17.05 0.62
C GLU A 83 14.28 16.49 1.63
N GLN A 84 12.99 16.70 1.40
CA GLN A 84 11.95 16.16 2.28
C GLN A 84 11.94 14.62 2.25
N ILE A 85 12.19 14.00 1.08
CA ILE A 85 12.35 12.55 0.98
C ILE A 85 13.55 12.06 1.79
N TYR A 86 14.65 12.81 1.77
CA TYR A 86 15.82 12.48 2.58
C TYR A 86 15.53 12.59 4.08
N GLU A 87 14.76 13.57 4.52
CA GLU A 87 14.35 13.70 5.93
C GLU A 87 13.41 12.57 6.38
N ALA A 88 12.45 12.20 5.53
CA ALA A 88 11.45 11.18 5.86
C ALA A 88 12.00 9.74 5.76
N CYS A 89 12.79 9.46 4.71
CA CYS A 89 13.21 8.09 4.36
C CYS A 89 14.72 7.86 4.46
N TYR A 90 15.53 8.90 4.72
CA TYR A 90 17.00 8.83 4.72
C TYR A 90 17.63 8.35 3.40
N VAL A 91 16.88 8.47 2.30
CA VAL A 91 17.31 8.12 0.94
C VAL A 91 17.73 9.40 0.21
N ASP A 92 19.00 9.49 -0.16
CA ASP A 92 19.55 10.59 -0.96
C ASP A 92 19.24 10.39 -2.45
N VAL A 93 18.09 10.89 -2.91
CA VAL A 93 17.65 10.73 -4.31
C VAL A 93 18.59 11.46 -5.28
N ILE A 94 19.09 12.65 -4.93
CA ILE A 94 19.96 13.45 -5.81
C ILE A 94 21.36 12.83 -5.96
N LYS A 95 21.96 12.37 -4.85
CA LYS A 95 23.31 11.79 -4.89
C LYS A 95 23.29 10.42 -5.56
N ASN A 96 22.23 9.64 -5.35
CA ASN A 96 22.09 8.32 -5.96
C ASN A 96 21.36 8.40 -7.31
N ARG A 97 22.12 8.62 -8.38
CA ARG A 97 21.59 8.72 -9.75
C ARG A 97 20.74 7.52 -10.17
N ASN A 98 21.05 6.33 -9.70
CA ASN A 98 20.29 5.12 -10.02
C ASN A 98 18.88 5.15 -9.43
N VAL A 99 18.75 5.67 -8.19
CA VAL A 99 17.44 5.83 -7.55
C VAL A 99 16.64 6.93 -8.25
N PHE A 100 17.28 8.07 -8.57
CA PHE A 100 16.62 9.14 -9.32
C PHE A 100 16.06 8.63 -10.65
N TYR A 101 16.91 8.03 -11.49
CA TYR A 101 16.50 7.50 -12.80
C TYR A 101 15.45 6.40 -12.69
N GLY A 102 15.59 5.52 -11.68
CA GLY A 102 14.61 4.48 -11.41
C GLY A 102 13.25 5.04 -10.99
N LEU A 103 13.21 6.13 -10.23
CA LEU A 103 11.97 6.79 -9.82
C LEU A 103 11.33 7.53 -10.99
N THR A 104 12.10 8.29 -11.78
CA THR A 104 11.55 9.07 -12.91
C THR A 104 11.01 8.19 -14.03
N ASN A 105 11.56 6.97 -14.20
CA ASN A 105 11.07 6.01 -15.18
C ASN A 105 9.93 5.12 -14.66
N ASN A 106 9.57 5.24 -13.39
CA ASN A 106 8.54 4.39 -12.79
C ASN A 106 7.14 4.87 -13.17
N ALA A 107 6.26 3.96 -13.58
CA ALA A 107 4.88 4.30 -13.93
C ALA A 107 4.05 4.87 -12.77
N LYS A 108 4.44 4.59 -11.51
CA LYS A 108 3.75 5.02 -10.29
C LYS A 108 4.29 6.32 -9.70
N VAL A 109 5.34 6.91 -10.29
CA VAL A 109 5.93 8.16 -9.80
C VAL A 109 5.89 9.19 -10.91
N PHE A 110 5.45 10.40 -10.58
CA PHE A 110 5.53 11.55 -11.45
C PHE A 110 6.59 12.51 -10.90
N TYR A 111 7.41 13.06 -11.78
CA TYR A 111 8.45 14.02 -11.42
C TYR A 111 8.33 15.28 -12.26
N ASP A 112 8.12 16.41 -11.59
CA ASP A 112 7.87 17.72 -12.21
C ASP A 112 9.15 18.58 -12.30
N GLY A 113 10.33 17.95 -12.30
CA GLY A 113 11.62 18.67 -12.25
C GLY A 113 12.03 19.18 -10.87
N LYS A 114 11.09 19.30 -9.93
CA LYS A 114 11.38 19.67 -8.53
C LYS A 114 10.77 18.72 -7.50
N TYR A 115 9.52 18.29 -7.74
CA TYR A 115 8.77 17.46 -6.82
C TYR A 115 8.54 16.07 -7.38
N PHE A 116 8.54 15.08 -6.48
CA PHE A 116 8.12 13.71 -6.74
C PHE A 116 6.72 13.51 -6.16
N SER A 117 5.77 13.07 -6.96
CA SER A 117 4.41 12.76 -6.52
C SER A 117 4.03 11.34 -6.94
N TYR A 118 3.11 10.74 -6.19
CA TYR A 118 2.54 9.45 -6.59
C TYR A 118 1.62 9.62 -7.78
N LYS A 119 1.72 8.72 -8.75
CA LYS A 119 0.81 8.64 -9.91
C LYS A 119 -0.16 7.48 -9.68
N PRO A 120 -1.40 7.74 -9.21
CA PRO A 120 -2.39 6.69 -9.06
C PRO A 120 -2.78 6.11 -10.41
N THR A 121 -3.25 4.85 -10.41
CA THR A 121 -3.71 4.17 -11.63
C THR A 121 -4.91 4.87 -12.26
N HIS A 122 -5.77 5.47 -11.43
CA HIS A 122 -6.97 6.18 -11.84
C HIS A 122 -7.02 7.54 -11.15
N ASP A 123 -7.32 8.60 -11.90
CA ASP A 123 -7.49 9.96 -11.38
C ASP A 123 -8.90 10.14 -10.83
N ILE A 124 -9.16 9.49 -9.68
CA ILE A 124 -10.42 9.55 -8.95
C ILE A 124 -10.13 10.20 -7.60
N LYS A 125 -10.85 11.27 -7.26
CA LYS A 125 -10.61 12.04 -6.03
C LYS A 125 -11.76 11.95 -5.04
N ASN A 126 -12.97 11.73 -5.56
CA ASN A 126 -14.22 11.87 -4.80
C ASN A 126 -15.11 10.63 -4.94
N LYS A 127 -15.98 10.40 -3.94
CA LYS A 127 -17.02 9.36 -3.95
C LYS A 127 -17.92 9.39 -5.19
N THR A 128 -18.29 10.58 -5.66
CA THR A 128 -19.14 10.76 -6.86
C THR A 128 -18.44 10.34 -8.13
N GLU A 129 -17.16 10.70 -8.27
CA GLU A 129 -16.30 10.26 -9.38
C GLU A 129 -16.06 8.75 -9.33
N LEU A 130 -15.88 8.19 -8.13
CA LEU A 130 -15.74 6.74 -7.92
C LEU A 130 -16.98 5.99 -8.41
N LEU A 131 -18.17 6.45 -8.03
CA LEU A 131 -19.43 5.85 -8.49
C LEU A 131 -19.56 5.97 -10.02
N ALA A 132 -19.33 7.16 -10.58
CA ALA A 132 -19.37 7.38 -12.02
C ALA A 132 -18.35 6.52 -12.77
N TYR A 133 -17.19 6.25 -12.16
CA TYR A 133 -16.18 5.37 -12.72
C TYR A 133 -16.65 3.91 -12.71
N ILE A 134 -17.18 3.40 -11.59
CA ILE A 134 -17.68 2.02 -11.50
C ILE A 134 -18.84 1.78 -12.48
N LEU A 135 -19.75 2.75 -12.62
CA LEU A 135 -20.89 2.67 -13.55
C LEU A 135 -20.48 2.53 -15.03
N LYS A 136 -19.28 2.97 -15.42
CA LYS A 136 -18.77 2.81 -16.79
C LYS A 136 -18.34 1.39 -17.12
N PHE A 137 -18.14 0.54 -16.11
CA PHE A 137 -17.60 -0.80 -16.29
C PHE A 137 -18.57 -1.85 -15.73
N PRO A 138 -19.48 -2.39 -16.55
CA PRO A 138 -20.44 -3.42 -16.11
C PRO A 138 -19.74 -4.72 -15.66
N GLU A 139 -18.53 -4.98 -16.16
CA GLU A 139 -17.68 -6.12 -15.78
C GLU A 139 -17.13 -6.04 -14.34
N GLY A 140 -17.31 -4.89 -13.66
CA GLY A 140 -16.78 -4.63 -12.34
C GLY A 140 -15.32 -4.17 -12.33
N LYS A 141 -14.87 -3.67 -11.17
CA LYS A 141 -13.51 -3.17 -10.93
C LYS A 141 -12.91 -3.74 -9.67
N SER A 142 -11.62 -4.09 -9.73
CA SER A 142 -10.88 -4.59 -8.58
C SER A 142 -10.80 -3.53 -7.49
N ILE A 143 -11.08 -3.91 -6.24
CA ILE A 143 -10.95 -3.01 -5.09
C ILE A 143 -9.51 -2.55 -4.90
N ILE A 144 -8.51 -3.34 -5.32
CA ILE A 144 -7.09 -2.98 -5.19
C ILE A 144 -6.77 -1.75 -6.05
N ASP A 145 -7.26 -1.73 -7.29
CA ASP A 145 -7.05 -0.60 -8.22
C ASP A 145 -7.81 0.64 -7.75
N LEU A 146 -8.99 0.46 -7.15
CA LEU A 146 -9.79 1.56 -6.60
C LEU A 146 -9.15 2.14 -5.33
N LYS A 147 -8.57 1.29 -4.47
CA LYS A 147 -7.79 1.71 -3.29
C LYS A 147 -6.52 2.49 -3.67
N ASP A 148 -5.94 2.18 -4.82
CA ASP A 148 -4.76 2.88 -5.31
C ASP A 148 -5.06 4.36 -5.66
N ALA A 149 -6.30 4.67 -6.06
CA ALA A 149 -6.68 6.00 -6.51
C ALA A 149 -6.56 7.05 -5.40
N TYR A 150 -7.23 6.85 -4.28
CA TYR A 150 -7.22 7.79 -3.14
C TYR A 150 -7.47 7.05 -1.81
N PRO A 151 -6.97 7.58 -0.68
CA PRO A 151 -6.90 6.84 0.58
C PRO A 151 -8.27 6.52 1.19
N ALA A 152 -9.27 7.38 1.00
CA ALA A 152 -10.63 7.19 1.49
C ALA A 152 -11.49 6.25 0.61
N ALA A 153 -10.94 5.71 -0.47
CA ALA A 153 -11.69 4.88 -1.42
C ALA A 153 -12.38 3.67 -0.78
N MET A 154 -11.76 3.05 0.23
CA MET A 154 -12.37 1.90 0.91
C MET A 154 -13.62 2.28 1.73
N GLU A 155 -13.56 3.42 2.42
CA GLU A 155 -14.68 3.92 3.21
C GLU A 155 -15.84 4.32 2.29
N ASP A 156 -15.53 5.01 1.19
CA ASP A 156 -16.52 5.39 0.18
C ASP A 156 -17.14 4.18 -0.51
N LEU A 157 -16.36 3.15 -0.84
CA LEU A 157 -16.88 1.89 -1.38
C LEU A 157 -17.85 1.22 -0.40
N GLN A 158 -17.51 1.19 0.88
CA GLN A 158 -18.39 0.63 1.89
C GLN A 158 -19.68 1.47 2.04
N ALA A 159 -19.58 2.80 1.98
CA ALA A 159 -20.73 3.68 1.99
C ALA A 159 -21.63 3.48 0.76
N LEU A 160 -21.05 3.28 -0.44
CA LEU A 160 -21.79 2.98 -1.66
C LEU A 160 -22.46 1.60 -1.61
N LYS A 161 -21.81 0.61 -0.97
CA LYS A 161 -22.41 -0.71 -0.70
C LYS A 161 -23.64 -0.58 0.22
N SER A 162 -23.51 0.16 1.32
CA SER A 162 -24.60 0.39 2.27
C SER A 162 -25.75 1.21 1.67
N SER A 163 -25.44 2.11 0.75
CA SER A 163 -26.42 2.86 -0.05
C SER A 163 -27.16 1.97 -1.07
N GLY A 164 -26.59 0.81 -1.40
CA GLY A 164 -27.10 -0.09 -2.42
C GLY A 164 -26.76 0.35 -3.85
N ASP A 165 -25.86 1.31 -4.04
CA ASP A 165 -25.44 1.81 -5.35
C ASP A 165 -24.46 0.86 -6.06
N ILE A 166 -23.74 0.03 -5.29
CA ILE A 166 -22.78 -0.96 -5.80
C ILE A 166 -22.90 -2.29 -5.05
N TRP A 167 -22.48 -3.36 -5.71
CA TRP A 167 -22.28 -4.67 -5.10
C TRP A 167 -20.79 -4.95 -4.95
N LEU A 168 -20.35 -5.34 -3.75
CA LEU A 168 -19.00 -5.86 -3.52
C LEU A 168 -19.11 -7.38 -3.43
N LEU A 169 -18.49 -8.07 -4.38
CA LEU A 169 -18.45 -9.52 -4.44
C LEU A 169 -17.00 -9.98 -4.26
N SER A 170 -16.78 -10.86 -3.28
CA SER A 170 -15.52 -11.57 -3.11
C SER A 170 -15.50 -12.74 -4.09
N LYS A 171 -14.45 -12.83 -4.91
CA LYS A 171 -14.30 -13.97 -5.81
C LYS A 171 -13.90 -15.18 -4.98
N PHE A 172 -14.62 -16.30 -5.11
CA PHE A 172 -14.36 -17.50 -4.29
C PHE A 172 -12.94 -18.06 -4.46
N ASP A 173 -12.34 -17.82 -5.64
CA ASP A 173 -11.03 -18.36 -6.05
C ASP A 173 -9.89 -17.31 -6.01
N SER A 174 -10.20 -16.04 -5.72
CA SER A 174 -9.23 -14.93 -5.72
C SER A 174 -9.48 -14.04 -4.51
N GLN A 175 -8.45 -13.66 -3.75
CA GLN A 175 -8.58 -12.68 -2.66
C GLN A 175 -8.90 -11.26 -3.14
N GLU A 176 -9.24 -11.10 -4.41
CA GLU A 176 -9.56 -9.82 -5.01
C GLU A 176 -11.07 -9.62 -4.98
N ASP A 177 -11.51 -8.75 -4.08
CA ASP A 177 -12.88 -8.25 -4.08
C ASP A 177 -13.10 -7.37 -5.32
N VAL A 178 -14.25 -7.53 -5.96
CA VAL A 178 -14.64 -6.79 -7.15
C VAL A 178 -15.90 -5.97 -6.86
N ALA A 179 -15.85 -4.69 -7.22
CA ALA A 179 -16.96 -3.76 -7.13
C ALA A 179 -17.73 -3.71 -8.45
N TYR A 180 -19.02 -4.04 -8.40
CA TYR A 180 -19.95 -4.02 -9.52
C TYR A 180 -20.97 -2.88 -9.37
N PRO A 181 -21.37 -2.24 -10.47
CA PRO A 181 -22.46 -1.27 -10.43
C PRO A 181 -23.80 -1.96 -10.15
N ASN A 182 -24.58 -1.45 -9.19
CA ASN A 182 -25.97 -1.86 -9.01
C ASN A 182 -26.88 -0.83 -9.70
N ASN A 183 -27.64 -1.25 -10.70
CA ASN A 183 -28.54 -0.34 -11.41
C ASN A 183 -29.94 -0.41 -10.80
N PRO A 184 -30.40 0.63 -10.07
CA PRO A 184 -31.70 0.62 -9.39
C PRO A 184 -32.88 0.56 -10.37
N LYS A 185 -32.67 0.84 -11.66
CA LYS A 185 -33.71 0.69 -12.69
C LYS A 185 -34.12 -0.76 -12.92
N ILE A 186 -33.33 -1.71 -12.44
CA ILE A 186 -33.54 -3.16 -12.62
C ILE A 186 -33.80 -3.82 -11.25
N ALA A 187 -34.42 -3.10 -10.32
CA ALA A 187 -34.85 -3.67 -9.05
C ALA A 187 -36.10 -4.53 -9.29
N ILE A 188 -35.91 -5.85 -9.37
CA ILE A 188 -37.01 -6.82 -9.38
C ILE A 188 -37.14 -7.37 -7.97
N THR A 189 -38.19 -6.99 -7.26
CA THR A 189 -38.55 -7.61 -5.98
C THR A 189 -39.13 -8.99 -6.26
N VAL A 190 -38.53 -10.03 -5.69
CA VAL A 190 -39.02 -11.42 -5.77
C VAL A 190 -39.38 -11.84 -4.36
N ASP A 191 -40.61 -12.29 -4.16
CA ASP A 191 -41.06 -12.79 -2.86
C ASP A 191 -40.32 -14.08 -2.47
N ASP A 192 -40.13 -14.30 -1.17
CA ASP A 192 -39.41 -15.47 -0.64
C ASP A 192 -40.06 -16.79 -1.10
N GLU A 193 -41.39 -16.83 -1.21
CA GLU A 193 -42.12 -18.00 -1.74
C GLU A 193 -41.77 -18.29 -3.20
N LEU A 194 -41.62 -17.25 -4.03
CA LEU A 194 -41.22 -17.39 -5.43
C LEU A 194 -39.76 -17.82 -5.54
N GLN A 195 -38.90 -17.34 -4.64
CA GLN A 195 -37.50 -17.77 -4.58
C GLN A 195 -37.38 -19.24 -4.19
N GLN A 196 -38.10 -19.69 -3.17
CA GLN A 196 -38.12 -21.11 -2.77
C GLN A 196 -38.70 -22.00 -3.87
N ARG A 197 -39.78 -21.54 -4.51
CA ARG A 197 -40.41 -22.29 -5.59
C ARG A 197 -39.52 -22.41 -6.81
N THR A 198 -38.74 -21.39 -7.15
CA THR A 198 -37.78 -21.48 -8.27
C THR A 198 -36.58 -22.37 -7.94
N GLN A 199 -36.08 -22.35 -6.70
CA GLN A 199 -35.00 -23.25 -6.26
C GLN A 199 -35.42 -24.72 -6.18
N GLY A 200 -36.69 -24.99 -5.86
CA GLY A 200 -37.24 -26.36 -5.80
C GLY A 200 -37.58 -26.98 -7.16
N ILE A 201 -37.45 -26.23 -8.27
CA ILE A 201 -37.62 -26.79 -9.61
C ILE A 201 -36.33 -27.51 -9.99
N GLU A 202 -36.35 -28.84 -9.93
CA GLU A 202 -35.26 -29.66 -10.46
C GLU A 202 -35.22 -29.54 -11.99
N LEU A 203 -34.16 -28.91 -12.51
CA LEU A 203 -33.86 -28.93 -13.93
C LEU A 203 -33.30 -30.31 -14.30
N LEU A 204 -33.82 -30.89 -15.39
CA LEU A 204 -33.39 -32.21 -15.86
C LEU A 204 -31.85 -32.24 -16.08
N PRO A 205 -31.12 -33.25 -15.56
CA PRO A 205 -29.64 -33.27 -15.52
C PRO A 205 -28.91 -33.22 -16.86
N ASN A 206 -29.63 -33.36 -17.98
CA ASN A 206 -29.11 -33.56 -19.34
C ASN A 206 -29.50 -32.46 -20.33
N MET A 207 -29.89 -31.27 -19.84
CA MET A 207 -30.30 -30.13 -20.67
C MET A 207 -29.13 -29.24 -21.10
N THR A 208 -28.00 -29.84 -21.51
CA THR A 208 -26.88 -29.11 -22.15
C THR A 208 -27.12 -28.83 -23.64
N GLY A 209 -28.19 -29.38 -24.22
CA GLY A 209 -28.62 -29.08 -25.59
C GLY A 209 -29.76 -28.06 -25.63
N ASN A 210 -29.50 -26.86 -26.15
CA ASN A 210 -30.46 -25.76 -26.40
C ASN A 210 -31.75 -26.18 -27.17
N ALA A 211 -31.81 -27.40 -27.72
CA ALA A 211 -32.91 -27.94 -28.51
C ALA A 211 -34.02 -28.62 -27.68
N ILE A 212 -33.71 -29.27 -26.56
CA ILE A 212 -34.71 -30.04 -25.78
C ILE A 212 -35.55 -29.10 -24.92
N ALA A 213 -34.96 -28.04 -24.36
CA ALA A 213 -35.70 -27.01 -23.62
C ALA A 213 -36.78 -26.33 -24.47
N ARG A 214 -36.48 -26.05 -25.75
CA ARG A 214 -37.45 -25.44 -26.68
C ARG A 214 -38.61 -26.37 -27.04
N ALA A 215 -38.36 -27.67 -27.18
CA ALA A 215 -39.38 -28.65 -27.55
C ALA A 215 -40.42 -28.87 -26.42
N ASP A 216 -39.98 -28.91 -25.17
CA ASP A 216 -40.89 -29.02 -24.03
C ASP A 216 -41.57 -27.68 -23.69
N CYS A 217 -40.89 -26.53 -23.86
CA CYS A 217 -41.56 -25.22 -23.77
C CYS A 217 -42.62 -25.02 -24.87
N GLN A 218 -42.44 -25.57 -26.08
CA GLN A 218 -43.46 -25.52 -27.14
C GLN A 218 -44.73 -26.33 -26.84
N LYS A 219 -44.64 -27.37 -25.99
CA LYS A 219 -45.82 -28.11 -25.51
C LYS A 219 -46.66 -27.28 -24.53
N PHE A 220 -46.03 -26.38 -23.79
CA PHE A 220 -46.73 -25.39 -22.96
C PHE A 220 -47.19 -24.23 -23.85
N LYS A 221 -48.45 -24.29 -24.29
CA LYS A 221 -49.10 -23.18 -25.02
C LYS A 221 -49.20 -21.92 -24.13
N PHE A 222 -48.17 -21.08 -24.13
CA PHE A 222 -48.27 -19.72 -23.60
C PHE A 222 -49.17 -18.89 -24.54
N HIS A 223 -50.45 -18.75 -24.19
CA HIS A 223 -51.35 -17.84 -24.90
C HIS A 223 -51.05 -16.42 -24.43
N PRO A 224 -50.73 -15.48 -25.34
CA PRO A 224 -50.59 -14.08 -24.96
C PRO A 224 -51.96 -13.59 -24.47
N ARG A 225 -52.05 -13.18 -23.20
CA ARG A 225 -53.18 -12.37 -22.74
C ARG A 225 -52.96 -10.97 -23.30
N VAL A 226 -53.82 -10.60 -24.26
CA VAL A 226 -53.96 -9.24 -24.81
C VAL A 226 -54.58 -8.35 -23.76
#